data_AF-H9UDZ3-F1
#
_entry.id   AF-H9UDZ3-F1
#
_cell.length_a   1.000
_cell.length_b   1.000
_cell.length_c   1.000
_cell.angle_alpha   90.00
_cell.angle_beta   90.00
_cell.angle_gamma   90.00
#
_symmetry.space_group_name_H-M   'P 1'
#
loop_
_entity.id
_entity.type
_entity.pdbx_description
1 polymer ?
#
loop_
_entity_poly.entity_id
_entity_poly.type
_entity_poly.pdbx_seq_one_letter_code
_entity_poly.pdbx_strand_id
1 'polypeptide(L)'
;MKKVFQEFSNFLKQYNVIGLAVAIIIGGKLNQLVTSLVNDLITPAILQPVLTKMHLGKIEEIQWHGIYWGRVISAALDFLIVALIVFFLVRAMNKAAEKAKLAAELAAKKLEEKVKREKD
;
A
#
# COMPACT_ATOMS: atom_id res chain seq x y z
N MET A 1 -7.98 29.70 29.31
CA MET A 1 -7.34 28.51 28.68
C MET A 1 -8.33 27.45 28.22
N LYS A 2 -9.31 26.99 29.03
CA LYS A 2 -10.30 25.98 28.60
C LYS A 2 -11.13 26.38 27.36
N LYS A 3 -11.45 27.67 27.22
CA LYS A 3 -12.23 28.23 26.11
C LYS A 3 -11.53 28.08 24.74
N VAL A 4 -10.24 28.43 24.68
CA VAL A 4 -9.40 28.31 23.48
C VAL A 4 -9.25 26.85 23.05
N PHE A 5 -9.11 25.91 24.00
CA PHE A 5 -9.02 24.48 23.67
C PHE A 5 -10.33 23.92 23.09
N GLN A 6 -11.48 24.39 23.58
CA GLN A 6 -12.78 24.01 23.03
C GLN A 6 -13.01 24.61 21.64
N GLU A 7 -12.66 25.89 21.44
CA GLU A 7 -12.71 26.55 20.12
C GLU A 7 -11.80 25.83 19.11
N PHE A 8 -10.60 25.44 19.52
CA PHE A 8 -9.68 24.66 18.70
C PHE A 8 -10.21 23.25 18.39
N SER A 9 -10.72 22.51 19.37
CA SER A 9 -11.31 21.20 19.14
C SER A 9 -12.51 21.28 18.18
N ASN A 10 -13.35 22.31 18.34
CA ASN A 10 -14.48 22.54 17.45
C ASN A 10 -14.03 22.89 16.03
N PHE A 11 -12.97 23.69 15.88
CA PHE A 11 -12.34 23.95 14.58
C PHE A 11 -11.86 22.64 13.92
N LEU A 12 -11.10 21.80 14.63
CA LEU A 12 -10.61 20.53 14.09
C LEU A 12 -11.74 19.59 13.65
N LYS A 13 -12.86 19.59 14.37
CA LYS A 13 -14.06 18.83 14.02
C LYS A 13 -14.79 19.44 12.82
N GLN A 14 -14.97 20.75 12.79
CA GLN A 14 -15.67 21.47 11.71
C GLN A 14 -14.99 21.27 10.36
N TYR A 15 -13.67 21.20 10.33
CA TYR A 15 -12.89 21.01 9.11
C TYR A 15 -12.44 19.55 8.87
N ASN A 16 -12.97 18.58 9.63
CA ASN A 16 -12.62 17.15 9.50
C ASN A 16 -11.10 16.85 9.56
N VAL A 17 -10.31 17.73 10.20
CA VAL A 17 -8.84 17.65 10.23
C VAL A 17 -8.36 16.41 10.98
N ILE A 18 -9.14 15.93 11.94
CA ILE A 18 -8.84 14.71 12.70
C ILE A 18 -8.74 13.49 11.76
N GLY A 19 -9.68 13.35 10.82
CA GLY A 19 -9.66 12.25 9.85
C GLY A 19 -8.46 12.33 8.90
N LEU A 20 -8.15 13.54 8.43
CA LEU A 20 -6.98 13.80 7.58
C LEU A 20 -5.66 13.49 8.31
N ALA A 21 -5.53 13.92 9.57
CA ALA A 21 -4.35 13.66 10.38
C ALA A 21 -4.13 12.15 10.57
N VAL A 22 -5.20 11.40 10.89
CA VAL A 22 -5.13 9.94 11.02
C VAL A 22 -4.72 9.29 9.70
N ALA A 23 -5.29 9.72 8.57
CA ALA A 23 -4.95 9.19 7.25
C ALA A 23 -3.47 9.42 6.91
N ILE A 24 -2.91 10.61 7.19
CA ILE A 24 -1.50 10.92 6.94
C ILE A 24 -0.58 10.10 7.84
N ILE A 25 -0.90 9.98 9.14
CA ILE A 25 -0.09 9.22 10.10
C ILE A 25 -0.06 7.73 9.73
N ILE A 26 -1.24 7.14 9.48
CA ILE A 26 -1.34 5.73 9.09
C ILE A 26 -0.70 5.52 7.72
N GLY A 27 -0.91 6.43 6.76
CA GLY A 27 -0.28 6.38 5.45
C GLY A 27 1.24 6.41 5.53
N GLY A 28 1.81 7.26 6.38
CA GLY A 28 3.25 7.31 6.64
C GLY A 28 3.81 6.02 7.23
N LYS A 29 3.10 5.42 8.20
CA LYS A 29 3.50 4.12 8.79
C LYS A 29 3.35 2.95 7.83
N LEU A 30 2.29 2.93 7.04
CA LEU A 30 2.09 1.93 5.99
C LEU A 30 3.19 2.04 4.93
N ASN A 31 3.55 3.26 4.51
CA ASN A 31 4.66 3.47 3.60
C ASN A 31 5.98 2.93 4.18
N GLN A 32 6.28 3.19 5.46
CA GLN A 32 7.46 2.61 6.12
C GLN A 32 7.45 1.08 6.11
N LEU A 33 6.30 0.45 6.39
CA LEU A 33 6.16 -1.01 6.35
C LEU A 33 6.39 -1.57 4.95
N VAL A 34 5.80 -0.95 3.93
CA VAL A 34 5.98 -1.33 2.53
C VAL A 34 7.43 -1.17 2.12
N THR A 35 8.05 -0.03 2.42
CA THR A 35 9.46 0.23 2.11
C THR A 35 10.37 -0.80 2.77
N SER A 36 10.15 -1.16 4.04
CA SER A 36 10.93 -2.19 4.73
C SER A 36 10.71 -3.58 4.12
N LEU A 37 9.47 -3.94 3.79
CA LEU A 37 9.19 -5.20 3.10
C LEU A 37 9.94 -5.29 1.75
N VAL A 38 9.96 -4.21 0.98
CA VAL A 38 10.67 -4.20 -0.31
C VAL A 38 12.18 -4.21 -0.09
N ASN A 39 12.72 -3.25 0.66
CA ASN A 39 14.16 -3.04 0.79
C ASN A 39 14.83 -4.17 1.59
N ASP A 40 14.20 -4.63 2.67
CA ASP A 40 14.83 -5.54 3.63
C ASP A 40 14.54 -7.00 3.33
N LEU A 41 13.43 -7.31 2.65
CA LEU A 41 13.05 -8.69 2.33
C LEU A 41 13.13 -8.97 0.83
N ILE A 42 12.47 -8.18 -0.01
CA ILE A 42 12.35 -8.51 -1.44
C ILE A 42 13.63 -8.21 -2.22
N THR A 43 14.25 -7.05 -2.02
CA THR A 43 15.47 -6.63 -2.72
C THR A 43 16.62 -7.62 -2.51
N PRO A 44 16.98 -8.05 -1.28
CA PRO A 44 18.01 -9.06 -1.10
C PRO A 44 17.59 -10.46 -1.58
N ALA A 45 16.32 -10.86 -1.42
CA ALA A 45 15.89 -12.21 -1.77
C ALA A 45 15.71 -12.44 -3.28
N ILE A 46 15.26 -11.42 -4.02
CA ILE A 46 14.89 -11.53 -5.43
C ILE A 46 15.82 -10.69 -6.30
N LEU A 47 16.11 -9.45 -5.89
CA LEU A 47 16.78 -8.49 -6.76
C LEU A 47 18.28 -8.67 -6.85
N GLN A 48 18.98 -8.83 -5.72
CA GLN A 48 20.44 -9.05 -5.73
C GLN A 48 20.83 -10.30 -6.53
N PRO A 49 20.14 -11.46 -6.43
CA PRO A 49 20.42 -12.62 -7.25
C PRO A 49 20.13 -12.39 -8.74
N VAL A 50 19.02 -11.70 -9.06
CA VAL A 50 18.63 -11.40 -10.45
C VAL A 50 19.60 -10.42 -11.11
N LEU A 51 20.00 -9.36 -10.40
CA LEU A 51 20.98 -8.36 -10.86
C LEU A 51 22.37 -8.98 -11.08
N THR A 52 22.78 -9.88 -10.19
CA THR A 52 24.05 -10.60 -10.32
C THR A 52 24.03 -11.55 -11.53
N LYS A 53 22.91 -12.25 -11.75
CA LYS A 53 22.73 -13.15 -12.91
C LYS A 53 22.67 -12.41 -14.25
N MET A 54 22.16 -11.18 -14.29
CA MET A 54 22.12 -10.37 -15.51
C MET A 54 23.40 -9.57 -15.76
N HIS A 55 24.46 -9.73 -14.96
CA HIS A 55 25.68 -8.89 -14.99
C HIS A 55 25.40 -7.37 -14.85
N LEU A 56 24.24 -7.03 -14.30
CA LEU A 56 23.77 -5.67 -14.07
C LEU A 56 24.30 -5.07 -12.76
N GLY A 57 25.14 -5.80 -12.02
CA GLY A 57 25.82 -5.30 -10.81
C GLY A 57 26.74 -4.09 -11.03
N LYS A 58 26.93 -3.65 -12.28
CA LYS A 58 27.75 -2.49 -12.66
C LYS A 58 26.99 -1.39 -13.39
N ILE A 59 25.65 -1.42 -13.44
CA ILE A 59 24.90 -0.31 -14.07
C ILE A 59 25.25 1.01 -13.35
N GLU A 60 25.41 0.97 -12.02
CA GLU A 60 25.75 2.12 -11.16
C GLU A 60 27.12 2.76 -11.46
N GLU A 61 28.05 2.00 -12.06
CA GLU A 61 29.37 2.49 -12.46
C GLU A 61 29.36 3.14 -13.85
N ILE A 62 28.25 3.05 -14.60
CA ILE A 62 28.11 3.70 -15.91
C ILE A 62 28.01 5.21 -15.69
N GLN A 63 29.14 5.85 -15.93
CA GLN A 63 29.31 7.30 -15.95
C GLN A 63 29.58 7.76 -17.37
N TRP A 64 28.89 8.81 -17.80
CA TRP A 64 29.18 9.50 -19.06
C TRP A 64 29.41 10.97 -18.74
N HIS A 65 30.62 11.47 -19.02
CA HIS A 65 31.01 12.87 -18.75
C HIS A 65 30.76 13.32 -17.29
N GLY A 66 30.98 12.45 -16.31
CA GLY A 66 30.76 12.75 -14.88
C GLY A 66 29.30 12.66 -14.40
N ILE A 67 28.36 12.28 -15.29
CA ILE A 67 26.96 12.04 -14.95
C ILE A 67 26.73 10.55 -14.68
N TYR A 68 26.32 10.23 -13.45
CA TYR A 68 26.04 8.87 -12.98
C TYR A 68 24.65 8.39 -13.44
N TRP A 69 24.50 8.13 -14.73
CA TRP A 69 23.27 7.56 -15.31
C TRP A 69 22.87 6.24 -14.67
N GLY A 70 23.87 5.48 -14.22
CA GLY A 70 23.68 4.25 -13.49
C GLY A 70 22.77 4.36 -12.26
N ARG A 71 22.94 5.43 -11.48
CA ARG A 71 22.17 5.67 -10.27
C ARG A 71 20.69 5.93 -10.57
N VAL A 72 20.42 6.68 -11.64
CA VAL A 72 19.04 7.00 -12.05
C VAL A 72 18.32 5.74 -12.53
N ILE A 73 18.99 4.90 -13.32
CA ILE A 73 18.42 3.63 -13.81
C ILE A 73 18.18 2.66 -12.65
N SER A 74 19.12 2.55 -11.72
CA SER A 74 18.98 1.73 -10.51
C SER A 74 17.76 2.17 -9.68
N ALA A 75 17.62 3.48 -9.43
CA ALA A 75 16.47 4.04 -8.72
C ALA A 75 15.14 3.86 -9.46
N ALA A 76 15.14 3.94 -10.80
CA ALA A 76 13.94 3.70 -11.60
C ALA A 76 13.49 2.23 -11.55
N LEU A 77 14.44 1.29 -11.56
CA LEU A 77 14.16 -0.13 -11.38
C LEU A 77 13.60 -0.40 -9.98
N ASP A 78 14.23 0.11 -8.93
CA ASP A 78 13.76 0.00 -7.54
C ASP A 78 12.32 0.51 -7.40
N PHE A 79 12.04 1.71 -7.93
CA PHE A 79 10.68 2.25 -7.96
C PHE A 79 9.68 1.33 -8.66
N LEU A 80 10.04 0.76 -9.81
CA LEU A 80 9.16 -0.15 -10.56
C LEU A 80 8.84 -1.42 -9.77
N ILE A 81 9.82 -1.95 -9.03
CA ILE A 81 9.66 -3.14 -8.19
C ILE A 81 8.74 -2.85 -7.01
N VAL A 82 8.98 -1.74 -6.29
CA VAL A 82 8.12 -1.27 -5.20
C VAL A 82 6.68 -1.10 -5.71
N ALA A 83 6.50 -0.41 -6.84
CA ALA A 83 5.19 -0.17 -7.44
C ALA A 83 4.47 -1.49 -7.78
N LEU A 84 5.18 -2.47 -8.35
CA LEU A 84 4.62 -3.78 -8.70
C LEU A 84 4.18 -4.55 -7.45
N ILE A 85 4.99 -4.54 -6.38
CA ILE A 85 4.67 -5.23 -5.12
C ILE A 85 3.46 -4.60 -4.46
N VAL A 86 3.43 -3.27 -4.34
CA VAL A 86 2.27 -2.54 -3.81
C VAL A 86 1.01 -2.83 -4.61
N PHE A 87 1.12 -2.86 -5.95
CA PHE A 87 0.01 -3.23 -6.81
C PHE A 87 -0.52 -4.64 -6.50
N PHE A 88 0.36 -5.64 -6.35
CA PHE A 88 -0.07 -7.00 -6.01
C PHE A 88 -0.69 -7.09 -4.62
N LEU A 89 -0.15 -6.38 -3.62
CA LEU A 89 -0.73 -6.32 -2.27
C LEU A 89 -2.14 -5.73 -2.29
N VAL A 90 -2.31 -4.58 -2.94
CA VAL A 90 -3.62 -3.92 -3.07
C VAL A 90 -4.58 -4.81 -3.86
N ARG A 91 -4.13 -5.44 -4.94
CA ARG A 91 -4.93 -6.38 -5.74
C ARG A 91 -5.39 -7.58 -4.91
N ALA A 92 -4.52 -8.14 -4.08
CA ALA A 92 -4.86 -9.27 -3.20
C ALA A 92 -5.92 -8.85 -2.16
N MET A 93 -5.74 -7.69 -1.55
CA MET A 93 -6.71 -7.12 -0.60
C MET A 93 -8.07 -6.85 -1.26
N ASN A 94 -8.09 -6.22 -2.43
CA ASN A 94 -9.32 -5.93 -3.17
C ASN A 94 -10.06 -7.21 -3.55
N LYS A 95 -9.33 -8.25 -4.01
CA LYS A 95 -9.93 -9.55 -4.36
C LYS A 95 -10.49 -10.29 -3.14
N ALA A 96 -9.84 -10.18 -1.98
CA ALA A 96 -10.34 -10.77 -0.73
C ALA A 96 -11.60 -10.04 -0.24
N ALA A 97 -11.62 -8.70 -0.30
CA ALA A 97 -12.76 -7.88 0.07
C ALA A 97 -13.98 -8.16 -0.82
N GLU A 98 -13.78 -8.27 -2.14
CA GLU A 98 -14.84 -8.60 -3.10
C GLU A 98 -15.46 -9.97 -2.82
N LYS A 99 -14.64 -10.99 -2.56
CA LYS A 99 -15.12 -12.33 -2.18
C LYS A 99 -15.91 -12.33 -0.87
N ALA A 100 -15.47 -11.56 0.13
CA ALA A 100 -16.17 -11.44 1.41
C ALA A 100 -17.55 -10.78 1.24
N LYS A 101 -17.65 -9.72 0.44
CA LYS A 101 -18.92 -9.05 0.13
C LYS A 101 -19.89 -9.98 -0.59
N LEU A 102 -19.41 -10.71 -1.60
CA LEU A 102 -20.22 -11.66 -2.37
C LEU A 102 -20.74 -12.81 -1.49
N ALA A 103 -19.91 -13.30 -0.56
CA ALA A 103 -20.29 -14.34 0.39
C ALA A 103 -21.38 -13.85 1.38
N ALA A 104 -21.30 -12.60 1.84
CA ALA A 104 -22.31 -12.00 2.70
C ALA A 104 -23.66 -11.83 1.98
N GLU A 105 -23.64 -11.40 0.71
CA GLU A 105 -24.84 -11.23 -0.11
C GLU A 105 -25.52 -12.58 -0.43
N LEU A 106 -24.74 -13.62 -0.75
CA LEU A 106 -25.25 -14.98 -0.93
C LEU A 106 -25.83 -15.57 0.35
N ALA A 107 -25.22 -15.28 1.51
CA ALA A 107 -25.72 -15.71 2.81
C ALA A 107 -27.06 -15.03 3.15
N ALA A 108 -27.18 -13.72 2.90
CA ALA A 108 -28.41 -12.96 3.09
C ALA A 108 -29.55 -13.50 2.21
N LYS A 109 -29.28 -13.72 0.91
CA LYS A 109 -30.27 -14.25 -0.03
C LYS A 109 -30.77 -15.66 0.34
N LYS A 110 -29.87 -16.53 0.81
CA LYS A 110 -30.24 -17.86 1.32
C LYS A 110 -31.09 -17.80 2.60
N LEU A 111 -30.85 -16.82 3.46
CA LEU A 111 -31.64 -16.57 4.66
C LEU A 111 -33.05 -16.10 4.31
N GLU A 112 -33.17 -15.14 3.38
CA GLU A 112 -34.46 -14.67 2.88
C GLU A 112 -35.29 -15.79 2.23
N GLU A 113 -34.65 -16.67 1.44
CA GLU A 113 -35.29 -17.85 0.86
C GLU A 113 -35.72 -18.90 1.90
N LYS A 114 -35.01 -19.02 3.02
CA LYS A 114 -35.41 -19.89 4.13
C LYS A 114 -36.60 -19.31 4.89
N VAL A 115 -36.57 -18.00 5.19
CA VAL A 115 -37.66 -17.31 5.88
C VAL A 115 -38.96 -17.30 5.05
N LYS A 116 -38.87 -17.19 3.71
CA LYS A 116 -40.04 -17.36 2.84
C LYS A 116 -40.60 -18.78 2.88
N ARG A 117 -39.74 -19.79 2.85
CA ARG A 117 -40.14 -21.21 2.89
C ARG A 117 -40.75 -21.67 4.21
N GLU A 118 -40.47 -21.00 5.33
CA GLU A 118 -41.07 -21.30 6.64
C GLU A 118 -42.41 -20.57 6.88
N LYS A 119 -42.78 -19.61 6.04
CA LYS A 119 -44.02 -18.83 6.15
C LYS A 119 -45.16 -19.36 5.26
N ASP A 120 -44.87 -20.25 4.33
CA ASP A 120 -45.82 -20.96 3.46
C ASP A 120 -46.15 -22.35 4.04
#